data_AF-A0A2G9LL25-F1
#
_entry.id   AF-A0A2G9LL25-F1
#
_cell.length_a   1.000
_cell.length_b   1.000
_cell.length_c   1.000
_cell.angle_alpha   90.00
_cell.angle_beta   90.00
_cell.angle_gamma   90.00
#
_symmetry.space_group_name_H-M   'P 1'
#
loop_
_entity.id
_entity.type
_entity.pdbx_description
1 polymer ?
#
loop_
_entity_poly.entity_id
_entity_poly.type
_entity_poly.pdbx_seq_one_letter_code
_entity_poly.pdbx_strand_id
1 'polypeptide(L)' 'MVADEENLPPYCIFHDKTLIEISNNLPSTKENLMNIRGFGEKKIKKYSDAVLEIIKIYKSNETKL' A
#
# COMPACT_ATOMS: atom_id res chain seq x y z
N MET A 1 -5.99 16.78 -26.16
CA MET A 1 -6.77 16.07 -25.13
C MET A 1 -5.80 15.06 -24.55
N VAL A 2 -5.15 15.42 -23.45
CA VAL A 2 -4.12 14.60 -22.80
C VAL A 2 -4.87 13.45 -22.14
N ALA A 3 -4.67 12.24 -22.67
CA ALA A 3 -5.29 11.03 -22.18
C ALA A 3 -4.98 10.88 -20.68
N ASP A 4 -6.04 10.78 -19.90
CA ASP A 4 -6.06 10.52 -18.46
C ASP A 4 -4.91 9.60 -18.05
N GLU A 5 -3.96 10.16 -17.31
CA GLU A 5 -2.93 9.43 -16.60
C GLU A 5 -3.63 8.55 -15.56
N GLU A 6 -3.92 7.30 -15.94
CA GLU A 6 -4.17 6.16 -15.06
C GLU A 6 -5.00 6.51 -13.81
N ASN A 7 -6.25 6.92 -14.03
CA ASN A 7 -7.32 7.11 -13.04
C ASN A 7 -7.74 5.77 -12.36
N LEU A 8 -6.79 4.83 -12.23
CA LEU A 8 -6.96 3.59 -11.51
C LEU A 8 -6.66 3.87 -10.04
N PRO A 9 -7.66 3.75 -9.17
CA PRO A 9 -7.41 3.95 -7.76
C PRO A 9 -6.39 2.90 -7.26
N PRO A 10 -5.43 3.28 -6.41
CA PRO A 10 -4.33 2.40 -5.99
C PRO A 10 -4.81 1.09 -5.32
N TYR A 11 -6.06 1.04 -4.86
CA TYR A 11 -6.69 -0.17 -4.33
C TYR A 11 -6.95 -1.27 -5.37
N CYS A 12 -6.92 -0.99 -6.68
CA CYS A 12 -7.13 -1.99 -7.74
C CYS A 12 -5.88 -2.83 -8.08
N ILE A 13 -4.72 -2.53 -7.49
CA ILE A 13 -3.43 -3.20 -7.83
C ILE A 13 -3.19 -4.46 -6.98
N PHE A 14 -3.90 -4.56 -5.86
CA PHE A 14 -3.78 -5.62 -4.87
C PHE A 14 -5.07 -6.42 -4.78
N HIS A 15 -4.95 -7.73 -4.57
CA HIS A 15 -6.11 -8.54 -4.23
C HIS A 15 -6.59 -8.18 -2.82
N ASP A 16 -7.88 -8.36 -2.54
CA ASP A 16 -8.48 -8.06 -1.23
C ASP A 16 -7.71 -8.71 -0.08
N LYS A 17 -7.23 -9.95 -0.26
CA LYS A 17 -6.41 -10.66 0.73
C LYS A 17 -5.15 -9.89 1.11
N THR A 18 -4.45 -9.33 0.13
CA THR A 18 -3.23 -8.54 0.35
C THR A 18 -3.55 -7.22 1.06
N LEU A 19 -4.65 -6.54 0.68
CA LEU A 19 -5.08 -5.31 1.34
C LEU A 19 -5.45 -5.54 2.81
N ILE A 20 -6.21 -6.61 3.09
CA ILE A 20 -6.57 -7.01 4.46
C ILE A 20 -5.32 -7.29 5.28
N GLU A 21 -4.35 -8.01 4.72
CA GLU A 21 -3.10 -8.35 5.40
C GLU A 21 -2.25 -7.10 5.68
N ILE A 22 -2.20 -6.13 4.75
CA ILE A 22 -1.54 -4.83 4.96
C ILE A 22 -2.24 -4.04 6.06
N SER A 23 -3.57 -3.93 6.04
CA SER A 23 -4.33 -3.20 7.06
C SER A 23 -4.21 -3.85 8.44
N ASN A 24 -4.14 -5.18 8.53
CA ASN A 24 -3.97 -5.88 9.80
C ASN A 24 -2.54 -5.78 10.36
N ASN A 25 -1.51 -5.82 9.50
CA ASN A 25 -0.11 -5.79 9.94
C ASN A 25 0.49 -4.38 10.01
N LEU A 26 -0.14 -3.39 9.37
CA LEU A 26 0.34 -2.00 9.25
C LEU A 26 1.86 -1.89 9.04
N PRO A 27 2.39 -2.54 7.97
CA PRO A 27 3.81 -2.62 7.73
C PRO A 27 4.42 -1.23 7.64
N SER A 28 5.53 -1.01 8.35
CA SER A 28 6.18 0.30 8.42
C SER A 28 7.51 0.34 7.67
N THR A 29 7.90 -0.78 7.04
CA THR A 29 9.13 -0.94 6.26
C THR A 29 8.87 -1.76 4.99
N LYS A 30 9.77 -1.64 4.01
CA LYS A 30 9.72 -2.42 2.76
C LYS A 30 9.87 -3.92 3.01
N GLU A 31 10.64 -4.31 4.03
CA GLU A 31 10.81 -5.70 4.45
C GLU A 31 9.52 -6.30 5.01
N ASN A 32 8.76 -5.52 5.80
CA ASN A 32 7.46 -5.98 6.29
C ASN A 32 6.46 -6.13 5.13
N LEU A 33 6.51 -5.24 4.12
CA LEU A 33 5.73 -5.40 2.90
C LEU A 33 6.12 -6.64 2.10
N MET A 34 7.40 -7.03 2.08
CA MET A 34 7.87 -8.27 1.44
C MET A 34 7.31 -9.54 2.09
N ASN A 35 7.03 -9.48 3.39
CA ASN A 35 6.43 -10.60 4.11
C ASN A 35 4.93 -10.77 3.83
N ILE A 36 4.28 -9.77 3.21
CA ILE A 36 2.86 -9.86 2.86
C ILE A 36 2.66 -10.79 1.67
N ARG A 37 1.80 -11.80 1.83
CA ARG A 37 1.50 -12.76 0.76
C ARG A 37 0.79 -12.06 -0.40
N GLY A 38 1.36 -12.22 -1.59
CA GLY A 38 0.87 -11.58 -2.83
C GLY A 38 1.51 -10.22 -3.14
N PHE A 39 2.41 -9.74 -2.28
CA PHE A 39 3.17 -8.50 -2.47
C PHE A 39 4.58 -8.79 -3.01
N GLY A 40 4.66 -9.14 -4.30
CA GLY A 40 5.93 -9.52 -4.94
C GLY A 40 6.92 -8.35 -5.16
N GLU A 41 8.17 -8.68 -5.45
CA GLU A 41 9.29 -7.73 -5.60
C GLU A 41 9.02 -6.56 -6.57
N LYS A 42 8.39 -6.85 -7.72
CA LYS A 42 8.05 -5.81 -8.71
C LYS A 42 7.08 -4.78 -8.13
N LYS A 43 6.13 -5.24 -7.29
CA LYS A 43 5.16 -4.35 -6.63
C LYS A 43 5.81 -3.57 -5.51
N ILE A 44 6.75 -4.16 -4.77
CA ILE A 44 7.55 -3.44 -3.76
C ILE A 44 8.32 -2.29 -4.38
N LYS A 45 9.09 -2.56 -5.45
CA LYS A 45 9.88 -1.51 -6.09
C LYS A 45 9.03 -0.35 -6.60
N LYS A 46 7.80 -0.61 -7.05
CA LYS A 46 6.93 0.40 -7.65
C LYS A 46 5.98 1.08 -6.66
N TYR A 47 5.50 0.37 -5.65
CA TYR A 47 4.41 0.82 -4.77
C TYR A 47 4.77 0.87 -3.28
N SER A 48 5.96 0.41 -2.87
CA SER A 48 6.31 0.38 -1.44
C SER A 48 6.27 1.77 -0.81
N ASP A 49 6.81 2.80 -1.47
CA ASP A 49 6.85 4.14 -0.92
C ASP A 49 5.44 4.73 -0.74
N ALA A 50 4.56 4.57 -1.73
CA ALA A 50 3.16 5.00 -1.66
C ALA A 50 2.37 4.27 -0.57
N VAL A 51 2.54 2.94 -0.44
CA VAL A 51 1.85 2.15 0.59
C VAL A 51 2.32 2.55 1.99
N LEU A 52 3.62 2.71 2.20
CA LEU A 52 4.17 3.14 3.48
C LEU A 52 3.72 4.55 3.85
N GLU A 53 3.59 5.45 2.88
CA GLU A 53 3.06 6.80 3.09
C GLU A 53 1.59 6.77 3.56
N ILE A 54 0.73 5.99 2.90
CA ILE A 54 -0.67 5.83 3.31
C ILE A 54 -0.76 5.28 4.73
N ILE A 55 0.03 4.26 5.08
CA ILE A 55 0.05 3.68 6.42
C ILE A 55 0.52 4.71 7.46
N LYS A 56 1.53 5.51 7.11
CA LYS A 56 2.03 6.60 7.97
C LYS A 56 0.96 7.65 8.20
N ILE A 57 0.24 8.06 7.15
CA ILE A 57 -0.89 8.99 7.25
C ILE A 57 -1.99 8.39 8.14
N TYR A 58 -2.36 7.12 7.94
CA TYR A 58 -3.36 6.44 8.76
C TYR A 58 -2.97 6.44 10.26
N LYS A 59 -1.75 6.01 10.60
CA LYS A 59 -1.23 6.03 11.99
C LYS A 59 -1.22 7.44 12.59
N SER A 60 -0.85 8.44 11.78
CA SER A 60 -0.83 9.84 12.23
C SER A 60 -2.25 10.40 12.46
N ASN A 61 -3.27 9.90 11.77
CA ASN A 61 -4.66 10.30 11.97
C ASN A 61 -5.31 9.58 13.17
N GLU A 62 -4.87 8.35 13.49
CA GLU A 62 -5.35 7.61 14.67
C GLU A 62 -4.91 8.27 15.99
N THR A 63 -3.82 9.03 15.99
CA THR A 63 -3.31 9.73 17.20
C THR A 63 -4.13 10.99 17.55
N LYS A 64 -5.21 11.28 16.82
CA LYS A 64 -6.06 12.47 17.01
C LYS A 64 -7.42 12.19 17.64
N LEU A 65 -7.65 10.98 18.18
CA LEU A 65 -8.83 10.68 19.01
C LEU A 65 -8.51 10.71 20.50
#